data_AF-A0A081NDU2-F1
#
_entry.id   AF-A0A081NDU2-F1
#
_cell.length_a   1.000
_cell.length_b   1.000
_cell.length_c   1.000
_cell.angle_alpha   90.00
_cell.angle_beta   90.00
_cell.angle_gamma   90.00
#
_symmetry.space_group_name_H-M   'P 1'
#
loop_
_entity.id
_entity.type
_entity.pdbx_description
1 polymer ?
#
loop_
_entity_poly.entity_id
_entity_poly.type
_entity_poly.pdbx_seq_one_letter_code
_entity_poly.pdbx_strand_id
1 'polypeptide(L)'
;MIEQPNSLPVLDLQKGDLLFQLRKGGELEWIISRLFAGYNGMALNHVAIATGREELVEAVMPKVQKIALTQFIDKSVCDGLGRPCILVARLKSPWQSLVDDALAFTDDQLHIRYNSDFSPDSQAHSDIRSRAWYCSALVLEAFRKANEGEPIFPETPMGFRDLETGEIFPYWTEFYQKMGQPVPEGQPGSHPALLSCSDKLDVIRVMGQLPARQAANEQLA
;
A
#
# COMPACT_ATOMS: atom_id res chain seq x y z
N MET A 1 22.39 34.89 -5.49
CA MET A 1 21.69 34.03 -6.46
C MET A 1 20.99 32.96 -5.66
N ILE A 2 19.66 33.04 -5.59
CA ILE A 2 18.84 32.13 -4.78
C ILE A 2 18.68 30.86 -5.61
N GLU A 3 19.21 29.74 -5.11
CA GLU A 3 18.95 28.41 -5.67
C GLU A 3 17.44 28.14 -5.62
N GLN A 4 16.88 27.72 -6.76
CA GLN A 4 15.47 27.31 -6.81
C GLN A 4 15.27 26.02 -6.00
N PRO A 5 14.21 25.89 -5.19
CA PRO A 5 14.00 24.69 -4.40
C PRO A 5 13.44 23.56 -5.29
N ASN A 6 14.17 22.44 -5.30
CA ASN A 6 13.73 21.06 -5.58
C ASN A 6 12.77 20.85 -6.76
N SER A 7 13.33 20.57 -7.94
CA SER A 7 12.64 19.68 -8.87
C SER A 7 12.53 18.28 -8.23
N LEU A 8 11.34 17.69 -8.27
CA LEU A 8 11.14 16.32 -7.80
C LEU A 8 12.09 15.37 -8.55
N PRO A 9 12.63 14.34 -7.90
CA PRO A 9 13.45 13.35 -8.59
C PRO A 9 12.64 12.72 -9.72
N VAL A 10 13.20 12.69 -10.93
CA VAL A 10 12.57 12.02 -12.07
C VAL A 10 12.56 10.52 -11.78
N LEU A 11 11.38 9.98 -11.45
CA LEU A 11 11.18 8.58 -11.10
C LEU A 11 11.16 7.64 -12.32
N ASP A 12 11.07 8.19 -13.54
CA ASP A 12 10.91 7.46 -14.81
C ASP A 12 9.88 6.32 -14.71
N LEU A 13 8.70 6.67 -14.19
CA LEU A 13 7.61 5.73 -13.97
C LEU A 13 7.07 5.21 -15.30
N GLN A 14 6.74 3.92 -15.29
CA GLN A 14 5.99 3.25 -16.33
C GLN A 14 4.62 2.85 -15.80
N LYS A 15 3.67 2.68 -16.72
CA LYS A 15 2.37 2.11 -16.42
C LYS A 15 2.54 0.77 -15.69
N GLY A 16 1.76 0.56 -14.64
CA GLY A 16 1.82 -0.65 -13.83
C GLY A 16 2.92 -0.68 -12.77
N ASP A 17 3.78 0.34 -12.70
CA ASP A 17 4.71 0.46 -11.57
C ASP A 17 3.95 0.58 -10.26
N LEU A 18 4.40 -0.16 -9.25
CA LEU A 18 3.88 -0.10 -7.89
C LEU A 18 4.78 0.80 -7.05
N LEU A 19 4.19 1.82 -6.45
CA LEU A 19 4.87 2.73 -5.55
C LEU A 19 4.46 2.42 -4.13
N PHE A 20 5.42 2.09 -3.28
CA PHE A 20 5.22 1.83 -1.87
C PHE A 20 5.84 2.95 -1.04
N GLN A 21 5.19 3.28 0.06
CA GLN A 21 5.71 4.27 1.00
C GLN A 21 5.29 3.96 2.44
N LEU A 22 6.00 4.60 3.36
CA LEU A 22 5.49 4.87 4.69
C LEU A 22 4.83 6.25 4.65
N ARG A 23 3.49 6.28 4.64
CA ARG A 23 2.72 7.52 4.74
C ARG A 23 2.91 8.13 6.13
N LYS A 24 3.13 9.45 6.17
CA LYS A 24 2.94 10.28 7.36
C LYS A 24 1.50 10.16 7.82
N GLY A 25 1.30 10.12 9.13
CA GLY A 25 -0.02 10.02 9.73
C GLY A 25 0.07 9.95 11.24
N GLY A 26 -0.97 9.38 11.85
CA GLY A 26 -1.07 9.18 13.29
C GLY A 26 -0.73 7.76 13.69
N GLU A 27 -1.32 7.34 14.81
CA GLU A 27 -1.15 6.01 15.38
C GLU A 27 -1.48 4.89 14.38
N LEU A 28 -2.55 5.03 13.58
CA LEU A 28 -2.95 4.01 12.61
C LEU A 28 -1.88 3.75 11.55
N GLU A 29 -1.40 4.81 10.88
CA GLU A 29 -0.35 4.69 9.87
C GLU A 29 0.92 4.04 10.44
N TRP A 30 1.26 4.36 11.69
CA TRP A 30 2.39 3.76 12.40
C TRP A 30 2.15 2.28 12.71
N ILE A 31 1.00 1.92 13.29
CA ILE A 31 0.65 0.53 13.61
C ILE A 31 0.70 -0.34 12.35
N ILE A 32 0.07 0.09 11.26
CA ILE A 32 0.06 -0.64 9.99
C ILE A 32 1.51 -0.91 9.52
N SER A 33 2.38 0.09 9.61
CA SER A 33 3.78 -0.05 9.18
C SER A 33 4.60 -1.08 9.97
N ARG A 34 4.13 -1.49 11.16
CA ARG A 34 4.84 -2.43 12.05
C ARG A 34 4.35 -3.88 11.99
N LEU A 35 3.19 -4.12 11.38
CA LEU A 35 2.58 -5.45 11.28
C LEU A 35 3.46 -6.44 10.53
N PHE A 36 4.17 -5.97 9.50
CA PHE A 36 5.01 -6.80 8.65
C PHE A 36 6.28 -6.08 8.22
N ALA A 37 7.32 -6.86 7.93
CA ALA A 37 8.54 -6.38 7.30
C ALA A 37 8.35 -6.37 5.77
N GLY A 38 8.57 -5.22 5.13
CA GLY A 38 8.57 -5.09 3.68
C GLY A 38 9.90 -5.48 3.06
N TYR A 39 10.07 -5.15 1.77
CA TYR A 39 11.31 -5.40 1.04
C TYR A 39 12.53 -4.91 1.84
N ASN A 40 13.53 -5.78 2.04
CA ASN A 40 14.71 -5.52 2.87
C ASN A 40 14.41 -5.01 4.30
N GLY A 41 13.28 -5.40 4.88
CA GLY A 41 12.89 -5.01 6.24
C GLY A 41 12.28 -3.61 6.35
N MET A 42 11.93 -2.96 5.24
CA MET A 42 11.36 -1.60 5.24
C MET A 42 9.97 -1.58 5.90
N ALA A 43 9.69 -0.52 6.65
CA ALA A 43 8.36 -0.21 7.14
C ALA A 43 7.54 0.41 6.01
N LEU A 44 6.46 -0.26 5.58
CA LEU A 44 5.59 0.18 4.48
C LEU A 44 4.13 0.02 4.89
N ASN A 45 3.34 1.07 4.74
CA ASN A 45 1.92 1.08 5.10
C ASN A 45 0.99 1.43 3.93
N HIS A 46 1.54 1.70 2.75
CA HIS A 46 0.74 2.07 1.60
C HIS A 46 1.36 1.66 0.27
N VAL A 47 0.50 1.43 -0.71
CA VAL A 47 0.87 1.16 -2.12
C VAL A 47 -0.09 1.89 -3.07
N ALA A 48 0.43 2.36 -4.20
CA ALA A 48 -0.33 2.88 -5.33
C ALA A 48 0.19 2.27 -6.64
N ILE A 49 -0.63 2.30 -7.70
CA ILE A 49 -0.25 1.85 -9.05
C ILE A 49 -0.15 3.03 -10.00
N ALA A 50 0.90 3.08 -10.81
CA ALA A 50 1.11 4.13 -11.80
C ALA A 50 0.25 3.90 -13.06
N THR A 51 -0.57 4.89 -13.40
CA THR A 51 -1.35 4.94 -14.66
C THR A 51 -0.60 5.70 -15.75
N GLY A 52 0.49 6.39 -15.40
CA GLY A 52 1.35 7.13 -16.30
C GLY A 52 2.64 7.60 -15.62
N ARG A 53 3.35 8.57 -16.22
CA ARG A 53 4.63 9.06 -15.69
C ARG A 53 4.51 9.88 -14.41
N GLU A 54 3.37 10.54 -14.22
CA GLU A 54 3.13 11.46 -13.10
C GLU A 54 1.73 11.27 -12.48
N GLU A 55 1.08 10.15 -12.78
CA GLU A 55 -0.28 9.86 -12.34
C GLU A 55 -0.36 8.47 -11.73
N LEU A 56 -1.07 8.37 -10.61
CA LEU A 56 -1.23 7.17 -9.81
C LEU A 56 -2.69 6.96 -9.45
N VAL A 57 -3.09 5.71 -9.25
CA VAL A 57 -4.34 5.34 -8.58
C VAL A 57 -4.03 4.72 -7.23
N GLU A 58 -4.74 5.18 -6.20
CA GLU A 58 -4.64 4.67 -4.84
C GLU A 58 -6.01 4.52 -4.17
N ALA A 59 -6.13 3.53 -3.28
CA ALA A 59 -7.25 3.45 -2.34
C ALA A 59 -6.85 4.07 -1.01
N VAL A 60 -7.50 5.17 -0.65
CA VAL A 60 -7.34 5.87 0.64
C VAL A 60 -8.70 6.39 1.10
N MET A 61 -8.84 6.78 2.37
CA MET A 61 -10.07 7.44 2.84
C MET A 61 -10.33 8.74 2.07
N PRO A 62 -11.58 8.99 1.60
CA PRO A 62 -12.77 8.16 1.75
C PRO A 62 -13.03 7.16 0.61
N LYS A 63 -12.25 7.21 -0.48
CA LYS A 63 -12.51 6.45 -1.72
C LYS A 63 -11.25 6.27 -2.57
N VAL A 64 -11.29 5.30 -3.47
CA VAL A 64 -10.31 5.14 -4.55
C VAL A 64 -10.26 6.40 -5.39
N GLN A 65 -9.05 6.87 -5.67
CA GLN A 65 -8.81 8.13 -6.36
C GLN A 65 -7.58 8.05 -7.27
N LYS A 66 -7.60 8.91 -8.28
CA LYS A 66 -6.49 9.20 -9.17
C LYS A 66 -5.81 10.48 -8.71
N ILE A 67 -4.50 10.45 -8.52
CA ILE A 67 -3.72 11.56 -7.96
C ILE A 67 -2.45 11.82 -8.78
N ALA A 68 -1.92 13.04 -8.66
CA ALA A 68 -0.60 13.34 -9.17
C ALA A 68 0.48 12.66 -8.32
N LEU A 69 1.58 12.27 -8.96
CA LEU A 69 2.76 11.71 -8.29
C LEU A 69 3.27 12.62 -7.16
N THR A 70 3.23 13.94 -7.37
CA THR A 70 3.65 14.93 -6.37
C THR A 70 2.84 14.81 -5.07
N GLN A 71 1.51 14.61 -5.18
CA GLN A 71 0.63 14.45 -4.03
C GLN A 71 0.92 13.17 -3.27
N PHE A 72 1.28 12.09 -3.96
CA PHE A 72 1.71 10.85 -3.32
C PHE A 72 3.00 11.05 -2.53
N ILE A 73 4.00 11.67 -3.16
CA ILE A 73 5.31 11.98 -2.58
C ILE A 73 5.17 12.83 -1.32
N ASP A 74 4.31 13.85 -1.33
CA ASP A 74 4.09 14.75 -0.20
C ASP A 74 3.59 14.03 1.06
N LYS A 75 2.89 12.90 0.87
CA LYS A 75 2.40 12.05 1.98
C LYS A 75 3.47 11.11 2.53
N SER A 76 4.56 10.87 1.82
CA SER A 76 5.65 10.03 2.32
C SER A 76 6.35 10.68 3.51
N VAL A 77 6.83 9.86 4.46
CA VAL A 77 7.88 10.29 5.41
C VAL A 77 9.14 10.71 4.64
N CYS A 78 9.96 11.54 5.27
CA CYS A 78 11.26 11.94 4.74
C CYS A 78 12.39 11.35 5.61
N ASP A 79 13.53 11.07 5.00
CA ASP A 79 14.75 10.68 5.71
C ASP A 79 15.42 11.88 6.42
N GLY A 80 16.53 11.62 7.13
CA GLY A 80 17.27 12.67 7.85
C GLY A 80 17.85 13.79 6.97
N LEU A 81 17.82 13.64 5.64
CA LEU A 81 18.21 14.67 4.67
C LEU A 81 17.00 15.37 4.03
N GLY A 82 15.79 15.11 4.53
CA GLY A 82 14.55 15.69 4.02
C GLY A 82 14.06 15.07 2.70
N ARG A 83 14.63 13.94 2.26
CA ARG A 83 14.24 13.29 1.00
C ARG A 83 13.04 12.36 1.24
N PRO A 84 12.01 12.39 0.39
CA PRO A 84 10.89 11.47 0.51
C PRO A 84 11.32 10.01 0.33
N CYS A 85 10.71 9.12 1.11
CA CYS A 85 11.06 7.71 1.20
C CYS A 85 10.07 6.82 0.43
N ILE A 86 10.45 6.43 -0.80
CA ILE A 86 9.56 5.71 -1.73
C ILE A 86 10.30 4.53 -2.34
N LEU A 87 9.62 3.39 -2.40
CA LEU A 87 10.05 2.20 -3.13
C LEU A 87 9.23 2.09 -4.42
N VAL A 88 9.89 2.04 -5.56
CA VAL A 88 9.27 1.78 -6.87
C VAL A 88 9.63 0.37 -7.29
N ALA A 89 8.61 -0.44 -7.55
CA ALA A 89 8.75 -1.78 -8.08
C ALA A 89 7.94 -1.94 -9.36
N ARG A 90 8.39 -2.84 -10.23
CA ARG A 90 7.77 -3.12 -11.53
C ARG A 90 7.52 -4.60 -11.67
N LEU A 91 6.43 -4.99 -12.33
CA LEU A 91 6.19 -6.39 -12.64
C LEU A 91 7.32 -6.95 -13.51
N LYS A 92 7.75 -8.18 -13.21
CA LYS A 92 8.71 -8.91 -14.04
C LYS A 92 8.12 -9.15 -15.44
N SER A 93 9.02 -9.28 -16.43
CA SER A 93 8.66 -9.44 -17.85
C SER A 93 7.52 -10.44 -18.15
N PRO A 94 7.41 -11.62 -17.48
CA PRO A 94 6.32 -12.55 -17.75
C PRO A 94 4.91 -12.02 -17.43
N TRP A 95 4.79 -11.00 -16.61
CA TRP A 95 3.51 -10.47 -16.12
C TRP A 95 3.18 -9.09 -16.70
N GLN A 96 4.06 -8.53 -17.54
CA GLN A 96 3.90 -7.20 -18.11
C GLN A 96 2.66 -7.08 -19.01
N SER A 97 2.22 -8.16 -19.65
CA SER A 97 0.99 -8.16 -20.45
C SER A 97 -0.27 -7.90 -19.64
N LEU A 98 -0.24 -8.09 -18.32
CA LEU A 98 -1.39 -7.88 -17.44
C LEU A 98 -1.61 -6.41 -17.08
N VAL A 99 -0.63 -5.55 -17.36
CA VAL A 99 -0.64 -4.16 -16.87
C VAL A 99 -1.83 -3.37 -17.40
N ASP A 100 -2.11 -3.42 -18.71
CA ASP A 100 -3.17 -2.61 -19.30
C ASP A 100 -4.55 -3.01 -18.76
N ASP A 101 -4.83 -4.32 -18.64
CA ASP A 101 -6.10 -4.82 -18.08
C ASP A 101 -6.22 -4.53 -16.57
N ALA A 102 -5.11 -4.62 -15.82
CA ALA A 102 -5.10 -4.25 -14.41
C ALA A 102 -5.39 -2.76 -14.23
N LEU A 103 -4.80 -1.90 -15.07
CA LEU A 103 -5.07 -0.46 -15.03
C LEU A 103 -6.52 -0.13 -15.42
N ALA A 104 -7.08 -0.81 -16.44
CA ALA A 104 -8.48 -0.67 -16.80
C ALA A 104 -9.40 -1.01 -15.63
N PHE A 105 -9.12 -2.12 -14.93
CA PHE A 105 -9.86 -2.46 -13.71
C PHE A 105 -9.73 -1.38 -12.62
N THR A 106 -8.52 -0.85 -12.38
CA THR A 106 -8.33 0.19 -11.37
C THR A 106 -9.07 1.49 -11.70
N ASP A 107 -9.15 1.87 -12.97
CA ASP A 107 -9.93 3.01 -13.43
C ASP A 107 -11.43 2.80 -13.19
N ASP A 108 -11.96 1.58 -13.40
CA ASP A 108 -13.34 1.22 -13.08
C ASP A 108 -13.63 1.26 -11.56
N GLN A 109 -12.59 1.16 -10.71
CA GLN A 109 -12.75 1.24 -9.26
C GLN A 109 -12.69 2.68 -8.74
N LEU A 110 -12.50 3.70 -9.58
CA LEU A 110 -12.49 5.08 -9.13
C LEU A 110 -13.78 5.44 -8.39
N HIS A 111 -13.62 6.15 -7.28
CA HIS A 111 -14.68 6.58 -6.38
C HIS A 111 -15.37 5.48 -5.54
N ILE A 112 -14.99 4.21 -5.70
CA ILE A 112 -15.40 3.15 -4.78
C ILE A 112 -14.85 3.44 -3.38
N ARG A 113 -15.63 3.15 -2.34
CA ARG A 113 -15.33 3.54 -0.96
C ARG A 113 -14.05 2.88 -0.47
N TYR A 114 -13.39 3.54 0.46
CA TYR A 114 -12.29 2.93 1.19
C TYR A 114 -12.83 1.88 2.17
N ASN A 115 -12.15 0.74 2.23
CA ASN A 115 -12.41 -0.31 3.20
C ASN A 115 -11.73 0.04 4.53
N SER A 116 -12.43 0.77 5.40
CA SER A 116 -11.88 1.26 6.66
C SER A 116 -11.86 0.21 7.78
N ASP A 117 -12.70 -0.83 7.69
CA ASP A 117 -12.75 -1.91 8.67
C ASP A 117 -11.85 -3.11 8.29
N PHE A 118 -11.18 -3.01 7.14
CA PHE A 118 -10.33 -4.05 6.56
C PHE A 118 -11.06 -5.40 6.43
N SER A 119 -12.39 -5.39 6.28
CA SER A 119 -13.17 -6.62 6.15
C SER A 119 -12.89 -7.33 4.81
N PRO A 120 -12.71 -8.67 4.79
CA PRO A 120 -12.61 -9.43 3.54
C PRO A 120 -13.88 -9.36 2.68
N ASP A 121 -15.07 -9.30 3.32
CA ASP A 121 -16.36 -9.39 2.64
C ASP A 121 -16.63 -8.23 1.68
N SER A 122 -16.10 -7.04 1.98
CA SER A 122 -16.34 -5.84 1.19
C SER A 122 -15.47 -5.74 -0.05
N GLN A 123 -14.37 -6.49 -0.16
CA GLN A 123 -13.40 -6.30 -1.23
C GLN A 123 -13.91 -6.82 -2.58
N ALA A 124 -14.37 -8.07 -2.64
CA ALA A 124 -14.79 -8.72 -3.88
C ALA A 124 -16.32 -8.73 -4.07
N HIS A 125 -17.07 -7.87 -3.35
CA HIS A 125 -18.52 -7.89 -3.40
C HIS A 125 -19.06 -7.55 -4.81
N SER A 126 -20.05 -8.33 -5.26
CA SER A 126 -20.65 -8.18 -6.59
C SER A 126 -21.48 -6.90 -6.71
N ASP A 127 -22.19 -6.52 -5.64
CA ASP A 127 -22.80 -5.19 -5.51
C ASP A 127 -21.72 -4.13 -5.27
N ILE A 128 -21.59 -3.22 -6.23
CA ILE A 128 -20.66 -2.09 -6.20
C ILE A 128 -20.89 -1.17 -5.00
N ARG A 129 -22.11 -1.11 -4.44
CA ARG A 129 -22.44 -0.29 -3.26
C ARG A 129 -21.86 -0.84 -1.96
N SER A 130 -21.65 -2.16 -1.93
CA SER A 130 -21.02 -2.86 -0.81
C SER A 130 -19.53 -3.12 -1.06
N ARG A 131 -19.02 -2.75 -2.24
CA ARG A 131 -17.61 -2.87 -2.57
C ARG A 131 -16.80 -1.77 -1.89
N ALA A 132 -15.69 -2.15 -1.27
CA ALA A 132 -14.74 -1.22 -0.69
C ALA A 132 -13.30 -1.75 -0.80
N TRP A 133 -12.36 -0.85 -1.02
CA TRP A 133 -10.94 -1.20 -1.22
C TRP A 133 -10.04 -0.52 -0.19
N TYR A 134 -9.05 -1.26 0.33
CA TYR A 134 -7.83 -0.67 0.85
C TYR A 134 -6.68 -0.89 -0.15
N CYS A 135 -5.56 -0.21 0.06
CA CYS A 135 -4.55 0.01 -0.98
C CYS A 135 -4.00 -1.27 -1.63
N SER A 136 -3.52 -2.23 -0.85
CA SER A 136 -2.99 -3.49 -1.39
C SER A 136 -4.08 -4.40 -1.95
N ALA A 137 -5.29 -4.40 -1.38
CA ALA A 137 -6.41 -5.19 -1.91
C ALA A 137 -6.81 -4.76 -3.32
N LEU A 138 -6.85 -3.45 -3.59
CA LEU A 138 -7.11 -2.93 -4.92
C LEU A 138 -6.09 -3.46 -5.94
N VAL A 139 -4.80 -3.46 -5.57
CA VAL A 139 -3.72 -3.94 -6.45
C VAL A 139 -3.82 -5.44 -6.69
N LEU A 140 -4.03 -6.24 -5.64
CA LEU A 140 -4.21 -7.70 -5.76
C LEU A 140 -5.37 -8.02 -6.70
N GLU A 141 -6.53 -7.40 -6.49
CA GLU A 141 -7.70 -7.65 -7.32
C GLU A 141 -7.49 -7.21 -8.77
N ALA A 142 -6.85 -6.05 -9.00
CA ALA A 142 -6.58 -5.57 -10.35
C ALA A 142 -5.80 -6.59 -11.18
N PHE A 143 -4.73 -7.14 -10.61
CA PHE A 143 -3.94 -8.16 -11.29
C PHE A 143 -4.59 -9.53 -11.32
N ARG A 144 -5.41 -9.89 -10.33
CA ARG A 144 -6.24 -11.10 -10.39
C ARG A 144 -7.24 -11.03 -11.54
N LYS A 145 -7.89 -9.89 -11.72
CA LYS A 145 -8.85 -9.67 -12.82
C LYS A 145 -8.18 -9.64 -14.18
N ALA A 146 -7.02 -8.99 -14.29
CA ALA A 146 -6.21 -9.01 -15.50
C ALA A 146 -5.75 -10.42 -15.89
N ASN A 147 -5.56 -11.30 -14.91
CA ASN A 147 -5.11 -12.68 -15.11
C ASN A 147 -6.26 -13.69 -15.02
N GLU A 148 -7.41 -13.35 -15.61
CA GLU A 148 -8.57 -14.25 -15.76
C GLU A 148 -9.13 -14.84 -14.45
N GLY A 149 -8.91 -14.15 -13.32
CA GLY A 149 -9.34 -14.59 -12.00
C GLY A 149 -8.26 -15.33 -11.20
N GLU A 150 -7.13 -15.68 -11.81
CA GLU A 150 -6.02 -16.37 -11.16
C GLU A 150 -5.06 -15.37 -10.48
N PRO A 151 -4.81 -15.47 -9.16
CA PRO A 151 -4.00 -14.50 -8.45
C PRO A 151 -2.50 -14.65 -8.77
N ILE A 152 -1.87 -13.59 -9.29
CA ILE A 152 -0.39 -13.52 -9.41
C ILE A 152 0.27 -13.06 -8.10
N PHE A 153 -0.49 -12.31 -7.29
CA PHE A 153 -0.15 -11.91 -5.94
C PHE A 153 -1.09 -12.68 -5.00
N PRO A 154 -0.58 -13.64 -4.22
CA PRO A 154 -1.43 -14.42 -3.34
C PRO A 154 -1.96 -13.55 -2.20
N GLU A 155 -3.16 -13.87 -1.73
CA GLU A 155 -3.64 -13.35 -0.44
C GLU A 155 -2.70 -13.80 0.68
N THR A 156 -2.55 -12.94 1.67
CA THR A 156 -1.74 -13.20 2.86
C THR A 156 -2.63 -13.12 4.09
N PRO A 157 -2.36 -13.92 5.14
CA PRO A 157 -3.12 -13.80 6.38
C PRO A 157 -3.00 -12.37 6.93
N MET A 158 -4.14 -11.77 7.27
CA MET A 158 -4.19 -10.49 7.94
C MET A 158 -3.48 -10.60 9.29
N GLY A 159 -2.67 -9.60 9.60
CA GLY A 159 -1.96 -9.49 10.88
C GLY A 159 -2.39 -8.25 11.61
N PHE A 160 -2.60 -8.37 12.91
CA PHE A 160 -2.96 -7.28 13.83
C PHE A 160 -2.09 -7.29 15.09
N ARG A 161 -1.11 -8.20 15.13
CA ARG A 161 -0.19 -8.40 16.23
C ARG A 161 1.04 -7.53 16.12
N ASP A 162 1.53 -7.05 17.25
CA ASP A 162 2.90 -6.59 17.34
C ASP A 162 3.83 -7.81 17.27
N LEU A 163 4.71 -7.85 16.28
CA LEU A 163 5.65 -8.96 16.09
C LEU A 163 6.62 -9.13 17.27
N GLU A 164 6.79 -8.11 18.12
CA GLU A 164 7.66 -8.20 19.29
C GLU A 164 6.98 -8.81 20.50
N THR A 165 5.74 -8.41 20.78
CA THR A 165 5.00 -8.93 21.94
C THR A 165 4.24 -10.19 21.60
N GLY A 166 3.90 -10.40 20.33
CA GLY A 166 2.96 -11.43 19.87
C GLY A 166 1.50 -11.09 20.16
N GLU A 167 1.22 -9.95 20.80
CA GLU A 167 -0.12 -9.52 21.20
C GLU A 167 -0.76 -8.65 20.12
N ILE A 168 -2.09 -8.69 20.02
CA ILE A 168 -2.83 -7.78 19.15
C ILE A 168 -2.65 -6.35 19.66
N PHE A 169 -2.36 -5.39 18.77
CA PHE A 169 -2.27 -3.99 19.17
C PHE A 169 -3.57 -3.53 19.85
N PRO A 170 -3.49 -2.83 21.00
CA PRO A 170 -4.68 -2.34 21.72
C PRO A 170 -5.64 -1.55 20.83
N TYR A 171 -5.09 -0.74 19.92
CA TYR A 171 -5.85 -0.02 18.90
C TYR A 171 -6.86 -0.92 18.15
N TRP A 172 -6.42 -2.08 17.66
CA TRP A 172 -7.28 -2.99 16.89
C TRP A 172 -8.35 -3.63 17.77
N THR A 173 -7.99 -3.99 19.00
CA THR A 173 -8.95 -4.53 19.97
C THR A 173 -10.08 -3.52 20.21
N GLU A 174 -9.75 -2.25 20.47
CA GLU A 174 -10.74 -1.20 20.68
C GLU A 174 -11.55 -0.88 19.42
N PHE A 175 -10.88 -0.85 18.27
CA PHE A 175 -11.49 -0.55 16.97
C PHE A 175 -12.59 -1.57 16.62
N TYR A 176 -12.25 -2.86 16.65
CA TYR A 176 -13.21 -3.93 16.34
C TYR A 176 -14.27 -4.11 17.43
N GLN A 177 -13.92 -3.87 18.71
CA GLN A 177 -14.90 -3.88 19.80
C GLN A 177 -15.98 -2.81 19.60
N LYS A 178 -15.63 -1.59 19.16
CA LYS A 178 -16.60 -0.53 18.86
C LYS A 178 -17.56 -0.90 17.73
N MET A 179 -17.13 -1.76 16.81
CA MET A 179 -17.96 -2.28 15.72
C MET A 179 -18.76 -3.54 16.10
N GLY A 180 -18.54 -4.10 17.30
CA GLY A 180 -19.15 -5.36 17.71
C GLY A 180 -18.65 -6.57 16.92
N GLN A 181 -17.43 -6.49 16.38
CA GLN A 181 -16.82 -7.53 15.55
C GLN A 181 -15.53 -8.05 16.21
N PRO A 182 -15.11 -9.30 15.94
CA PRO A 182 -13.78 -9.77 16.31
C PRO A 182 -12.72 -9.16 15.38
N VAL A 183 -11.49 -9.05 15.89
CA VAL A 183 -10.32 -8.73 15.05
C VAL A 183 -10.13 -9.87 14.04
N PRO A 184 -10.07 -9.61 12.72
CA PRO A 184 -9.99 -10.64 11.68
C PRO A 184 -8.55 -11.19 11.52
N GLU A 185 -7.86 -11.43 12.63
CA GLU A 185 -6.52 -12.02 12.68
C GLU A 185 -6.49 -13.36 11.95
N GLY A 186 -5.53 -13.50 11.02
CA GLY A 186 -5.33 -14.72 10.24
C GLY A 186 -6.32 -14.95 9.10
N GLN A 187 -7.33 -14.08 8.90
CA GLN A 187 -8.22 -14.17 7.75
C GLN A 187 -7.47 -13.82 6.45
N PRO A 188 -7.95 -14.25 5.26
CA PRO A 188 -7.36 -13.84 4.00
C PRO A 188 -7.43 -12.32 3.79
N GLY A 189 -6.32 -11.74 3.33
CA GLY A 189 -6.24 -10.32 3.04
C GLY A 189 -4.97 -9.98 2.30
N SER A 190 -4.43 -8.78 2.52
CA SER A 190 -3.20 -8.32 1.91
C SER A 190 -2.57 -7.18 2.70
N HIS A 191 -1.28 -6.96 2.49
CA HIS A 191 -0.56 -5.86 3.12
C HIS A 191 0.50 -5.27 2.16
N PRO A 192 0.67 -3.94 2.09
CA PRO A 192 1.65 -3.31 1.19
C PRO A 192 3.09 -3.78 1.45
N ALA A 193 3.47 -3.96 2.73
CA ALA A 193 4.78 -4.50 3.08
C ALA A 193 4.99 -5.91 2.49
N LEU A 194 4.03 -6.83 2.66
CA LEU A 194 4.15 -8.19 2.11
C LEU A 194 4.13 -8.20 0.58
N LEU A 195 3.29 -7.36 -0.04
CA LEU A 195 3.24 -7.20 -1.50
C LEU A 195 4.59 -6.72 -2.06
N SER A 196 5.28 -5.81 -1.36
CA SER A 196 6.61 -5.33 -1.77
C SER A 196 7.68 -6.42 -1.82
N CYS A 197 7.46 -7.55 -1.12
CA CYS A 197 8.37 -8.70 -1.10
C CYS A 197 8.06 -9.73 -2.21
N SER A 198 7.06 -9.48 -3.07
CA SER A 198 6.65 -10.44 -4.09
C SER A 198 7.79 -10.79 -5.06
N ASP A 199 7.94 -12.08 -5.34
CA ASP A 199 8.89 -12.58 -6.34
C ASP A 199 8.49 -12.23 -7.78
N LYS A 200 7.30 -11.63 -7.99
CA LYS A 200 6.81 -11.15 -9.29
C LYS A 200 7.23 -9.71 -9.59
N LEU A 201 7.90 -9.04 -8.64
CA LEU A 201 8.33 -7.65 -8.77
C LEU A 201 9.86 -7.55 -8.87
N ASP A 202 10.33 -6.62 -9.70
CA ASP A 202 11.69 -6.10 -9.68
C ASP A 202 11.69 -4.73 -9.00
N VAL A 203 12.60 -4.51 -8.04
CA VAL A 203 12.78 -3.19 -7.44
C VAL A 203 13.56 -2.31 -8.41
N ILE A 204 12.91 -1.26 -8.90
CA ILE A 204 13.48 -0.33 -9.88
C ILE A 204 14.23 0.81 -9.18
N ARG A 205 13.68 1.29 -8.06
CA ARG A 205 14.26 2.42 -7.34
C ARG A 205 13.86 2.44 -5.87
N VAL A 206 14.78 2.87 -5.04
CA VAL A 206 14.52 3.31 -3.67
C VAL A 206 14.93 4.77 -3.55
N MET A 207 13.97 5.64 -3.22
CA MET A 207 14.19 7.04 -2.89
C MET A 207 14.31 7.21 -1.39
N GLY A 208 15.20 8.09 -0.96
CA GLY A 208 15.46 8.33 0.45
C GLY A 208 15.94 7.08 1.18
N GLN A 209 16.08 7.20 2.50
CA GLN A 209 16.28 6.05 3.37
C GLN A 209 14.95 5.69 4.04
N LEU A 210 14.24 4.72 3.46
CA LEU A 210 13.03 4.16 4.08
C LEU A 210 13.38 3.63 5.47
N PRO A 211 12.60 3.99 6.51
CA PRO A 211 12.81 3.43 7.83
C PRO A 211 12.72 1.91 7.75
N ALA A 212 13.67 1.24 8.41
CA ALA A 212 13.47 -0.16 8.73
C ALA A 212 12.25 -0.28 9.64
N ARG A 213 11.60 -1.45 9.64
CA ARG A 213 10.66 -1.82 10.69
C ARG A 213 11.43 -1.87 12.01
N GLN A 214 11.48 -0.75 12.71
CA GLN A 214 12.15 -0.65 14.00
C GLN A 214 11.33 -1.39 15.05
N ALA A 215 12.03 -2.00 16.00
CA ALA A 215 11.44 -2.44 17.24
C ALA A 215 10.95 -1.22 18.04
N ALA A 216 9.89 -1.38 18.85
CA ALA A 216 9.38 -0.32 19.70
C ALA A 216 10.43 0.03 20.76
N ASN A 217 11.38 0.91 20.41
CA ASN A 217 12.22 1.70 21.31
C ASN A 217 13.17 2.55 20.46
N GLU A 218 12.69 3.68 19.94
CA GLU A 218 13.58 4.79 19.57
C GLU A 218 12.87 6.14 19.33
N GLN A 219 11.53 6.23 19.35
CA GLN A 219 10.81 7.50 19.10
C GLN A 219 9.78 7.90 20.16
N LEU A 220 9.83 7.31 21.35
CA LEU A 220 9.10 7.78 22.54
C LEU A 220 10.06 8.16 23.67
N ALA A 221 11.09 8.93 23.34
CA ALA A 221 11.91 9.69 24.30
C ALA A 221 11.98 11.15 23.85
#